data_AF-A0A9D5MCE3-F1
#
_entry.id   AF-A0A9D5MCE3-F1
#
_cell.length_a   1.000
_cell.length_b   1.000
_cell.length_c   1.000
_cell.angle_alpha   90.00
_cell.angle_beta   90.00
_cell.angle_gamma   90.00
#
_symmetry.space_group_name_H-M   'P 1'
#
loop_
_entity.id
_entity.type
_entity.pdbx_description
1 polymer ?
#
loop_
_entity_poly.entity_id
_entity_poly.type
_entity_poly.pdbx_seq_one_letter_code
_entity_poly.pdbx_strand_id
1 'polypeptide(L)'
;MRRSGMMKRLLSLLVILMLLPAASAAGRSSVKFKYSVGMLYVGESYALTPKLKGVTADQLRWETSNPAVLAMEAGTLTGNREGLAAVRASYGNARATCGVVVVNRSISLERGASYSLPYNKKLSYASADRKVASVSSRGVVTGVRAGTAKVAVYSGSVRKVIQVTVTEPQAQQSRAAQLDCADTATQIVLVEHTSGTKATVSFHEKQNGVWTELHSTSGYIGRNGLGKTREGDGKTPTGTYDLTTPFGIKSDPGAGLTYTKVTSTMYWCGDSSSPYYNQLCDSRVNGRKATSADEVLSRYAGVYNYCLFIGYNAEGTPGLGSCIFLHCTGSRTYTAGCVAIPERSMKQAIKWVRAGCKIVIKE
;
A
#
# COMPACT_ATOMS: atom_id res chain seq x y z
N MET A 1 -0.04 -41.33 21.49
CA MET A 1 0.84 -40.54 20.60
C MET A 1 0.68 -39.06 20.90
N ARG A 2 1.82 -38.38 21.06
CA ARG A 2 2.09 -36.92 21.08
C ARG A 2 1.42 -36.04 22.16
N ARG A 3 2.25 -35.78 23.18
CA ARG A 3 2.18 -34.70 24.17
C ARG A 3 2.37 -33.32 23.53
N SER A 4 1.63 -32.36 24.10
CA SER A 4 1.82 -30.91 24.02
C SER A 4 3.22 -30.50 24.51
N GLY A 5 3.91 -29.68 23.71
CA GLY A 5 5.22 -29.11 24.04
C GLY A 5 5.13 -27.59 24.19
N MET A 6 4.91 -27.13 25.42
CA MET A 6 5.01 -25.73 25.80
C MET A 6 6.42 -25.46 26.36
N MET A 7 7.33 -24.98 25.51
CA MET A 7 8.67 -24.55 25.91
C MET A 7 8.59 -23.22 26.70
N LYS A 8 8.62 -23.31 28.03
CA LYS A 8 9.01 -22.20 28.90
C LYS A 8 10.54 -22.08 28.85
N ARG A 9 11.06 -21.02 28.25
CA ARG A 9 12.48 -20.66 28.32
C ARG A 9 12.83 -20.25 29.77
N LEU A 10 13.59 -21.09 30.47
CA LEU A 10 14.28 -20.70 31.69
C LEU A 10 15.40 -19.71 31.34
N LEU A 11 15.40 -18.54 31.98
CA LEU A 11 16.52 -17.61 31.95
C LEU A 11 17.52 -18.05 33.03
N SER A 12 18.71 -18.46 32.61
CA SER A 12 19.82 -18.90 33.45
C SER A 12 20.33 -17.74 34.32
N LEU A 13 20.17 -17.85 35.64
CA LEU A 13 20.88 -17.02 36.61
C LEU A 13 22.32 -17.57 36.72
N LEU A 14 23.29 -16.90 36.11
CA LEU A 14 24.71 -17.21 36.32
C LEU A 14 25.21 -16.41 37.53
N VAL A 15 25.35 -17.06 38.67
CA VAL A 15 26.00 -16.51 39.87
C VAL A 15 27.51 -16.77 39.73
N ILE A 16 28.27 -15.74 39.35
CA ILE A 16 29.74 -15.76 39.46
C ILE A 16 30.10 -15.14 40.82
N LEU A 17 30.51 -16.01 41.75
CA LEU A 17 31.03 -15.66 43.06
C LEU A 17 32.49 -15.20 42.89
N MET A 18 32.74 -13.88 42.90
CA MET A 18 34.09 -13.32 43.01
C MET A 18 34.42 -13.05 44.48
N LEU A 19 35.58 -13.54 44.93
CA LEU A 19 36.13 -13.28 46.26
C LEU A 19 36.28 -11.76 46.51
N LEU A 20 35.70 -11.29 47.61
CA LEU A 20 35.98 -9.98 48.18
C LEU A 20 37.33 -10.03 48.93
N PRO A 21 38.25 -9.08 48.71
CA PRO A 21 39.36 -8.89 49.63
C PRO A 21 38.83 -8.41 50.99
N ALA A 22 39.45 -8.91 52.06
CA ALA A 22 39.13 -8.61 53.44
C ALA A 22 39.11 -7.09 53.71
N ALA A 23 38.10 -6.66 54.48
CA ALA A 23 37.90 -5.27 54.86
C ALA A 23 39.05 -4.79 55.76
N SER A 24 40.00 -4.06 55.18
CA SER A 24 40.87 -3.13 55.90
C SER A 24 40.05 -1.90 56.29
N ALA A 25 40.20 -1.44 57.53
CA ALA A 25 39.52 -0.27 58.08
C ALA A 25 39.89 1.00 57.30
N ALA A 26 39.05 1.40 56.35
CA ALA A 26 39.19 2.62 55.56
C ALA A 26 37.85 3.38 55.52
N GLY A 27 37.89 4.71 55.61
CA GLY A 27 36.70 5.56 55.74
C GLY A 27 35.60 5.27 54.71
N ARG A 28 34.33 5.49 55.11
CA ARG A 28 33.11 5.21 54.31
C ARG A 28 33.26 5.67 52.84
N SER A 29 33.34 4.72 51.90
CA SER A 29 33.36 5.01 50.47
C SER A 29 32.05 5.66 50.01
N SER A 30 32.13 6.57 49.03
CA SER A 30 30.96 7.27 48.48
C SER A 30 31.04 7.38 46.96
N VAL A 31 29.91 7.14 46.29
CA VAL A 31 29.72 7.32 44.85
C VAL A 31 28.51 8.23 44.68
N LYS A 32 28.67 9.38 44.02
CA LYS A 32 27.58 10.32 43.71
C LYS A 32 27.70 10.83 42.28
N PHE A 33 26.61 10.93 41.55
CA PHE A 33 26.66 11.61 40.24
C PHE A 33 26.65 13.13 40.45
N LYS A 34 27.63 13.84 39.87
CA LYS A 34 27.67 15.32 39.88
C LYS A 34 26.50 15.89 39.10
N TYR A 35 26.19 15.25 37.98
CA TYR A 35 25.07 15.55 37.11
C TYR A 35 24.36 14.24 36.77
N SER A 36 23.03 14.25 36.75
CA SER A 36 22.27 13.18 36.13
C SER A 36 22.37 13.32 34.61
N VAL A 37 22.81 12.27 33.91
CA VAL A 37 22.67 12.18 32.44
C VAL A 37 21.18 12.06 32.13
N GLY A 38 20.53 13.19 31.88
CA GLY A 38 19.08 13.21 31.70
C GLY A 38 18.66 12.62 30.35
N MET A 39 19.41 12.91 29.28
CA MET A 39 19.01 12.55 27.91
C MET A 39 20.18 12.40 26.92
N LEU A 40 20.06 11.45 25.99
CA LEU A 40 20.93 11.24 24.83
C LEU A 40 20.10 11.09 23.56
N TYR A 41 20.69 11.39 22.41
CA TYR A 41 20.19 10.88 21.13
C TYR A 41 20.64 9.44 20.90
N VAL A 42 19.92 8.70 20.07
CA VAL A 42 20.43 7.45 19.49
C VAL A 42 21.76 7.74 18.75
N GLY A 43 22.77 6.92 19.00
CA GLY A 43 24.15 7.05 18.54
C GLY A 43 25.00 8.06 19.33
N GLU A 44 24.43 8.82 20.26
CA GLU A 44 25.21 9.76 21.09
C GLU A 44 25.85 9.02 22.25
N SER A 45 27.12 9.37 22.52
CA SER A 45 27.87 8.88 23.67
C SER A 45 28.15 9.97 24.69
N TYR A 46 28.22 9.61 25.96
CA TYR A 46 28.51 10.52 27.07
C TYR A 46 29.33 9.84 28.16
N ALA A 47 30.47 10.43 28.52
CA ALA A 47 31.30 9.96 29.61
C ALA A 47 30.72 10.44 30.96
N LEU A 48 30.21 9.50 31.76
CA LEU A 48 29.62 9.82 33.06
C LEU A 48 30.70 9.85 34.15
N THR A 49 30.95 11.02 34.72
CA THR A 49 31.95 11.22 35.79
C THR A 49 31.30 11.32 37.18
N PRO A 50 31.32 10.25 38.00
CA PRO A 50 30.87 10.32 39.38
C PRO A 50 31.87 11.09 40.26
N LYS A 51 31.36 11.77 41.28
CA LYS A 51 32.14 12.23 42.45
C LYS A 51 32.39 11.03 43.36
N LEU A 52 33.66 10.76 43.63
CA LEU A 52 34.12 9.61 44.40
C LEU A 52 34.81 10.06 45.69
N LYS A 53 34.66 9.27 46.76
CA LYS A 53 35.43 9.39 48.00
C LYS A 53 35.83 7.99 48.45
N GLY A 54 37.11 7.74 48.68
CA GLY A 54 37.62 6.43 49.13
C GLY A 54 37.39 5.28 48.14
N VAL A 55 37.35 5.58 46.83
CA VAL A 55 37.23 4.63 45.70
C VAL A 55 37.69 5.34 44.40
N THR A 56 38.27 4.60 43.45
CA THR A 56 38.65 5.10 42.12
C THR A 56 37.69 4.62 41.02
N ALA A 57 37.73 5.26 39.84
CA ALA A 57 36.74 5.01 38.77
C ALA A 57 36.82 3.61 38.14
N ASP A 58 38.03 3.07 38.03
CA ASP A 58 38.35 1.72 37.54
C ASP A 58 37.86 0.61 38.50
N GLN A 59 37.68 0.94 39.77
CA GLN A 59 37.14 0.02 40.77
C GLN A 59 35.61 -0.06 40.76
N LEU A 60 34.94 0.81 40.01
CA LEU A 60 33.48 0.85 39.98
C LEU A 60 32.92 -0.27 39.10
N ARG A 61 31.92 -0.96 39.64
CA ARG A 61 31.05 -1.83 38.85
C ARG A 61 29.91 -1.03 38.26
N TRP A 62 29.74 -1.15 36.94
CA TRP A 62 28.75 -0.43 36.15
C TRP A 62 27.66 -1.37 35.63
N GLU A 63 26.40 -0.98 35.79
CA GLU A 63 25.25 -1.70 35.25
C GLU A 63 24.25 -0.79 34.55
N THR A 64 23.62 -1.29 33.48
CA THR A 64 22.47 -0.67 32.81
C THR A 64 21.23 -1.52 33.04
N SER A 65 20.09 -0.89 33.33
CA SER A 65 18.82 -1.60 33.48
C SER A 65 18.26 -2.11 32.15
N ASN A 66 18.75 -1.59 31.02
CA ASN A 66 18.28 -1.95 29.68
C ASN A 66 19.40 -1.76 28.65
N PRO A 67 20.26 -2.78 28.44
CA PRO A 67 21.39 -2.69 27.51
C PRO A 67 20.98 -2.52 26.05
N ALA A 68 19.74 -2.88 25.70
CA ALA A 68 19.22 -2.65 24.36
C ALA A 68 18.96 -1.16 24.09
N VAL A 69 18.64 -0.36 25.12
CA VAL A 69 18.45 1.10 25.04
C VAL A 69 19.75 1.85 25.21
N LEU A 70 20.55 1.43 26.18
CA LEU A 70 21.75 2.15 26.60
C LEU A 70 22.88 1.16 26.83
N ALA A 71 23.85 1.15 25.92
CA ALA A 71 25.12 0.46 26.12
C ALA A 71 26.01 1.24 27.07
N MET A 72 26.94 0.54 27.70
CA MET A 72 27.90 1.15 28.60
C MET A 72 29.21 0.39 28.62
N GLU A 73 30.30 1.15 28.58
CA GLU A 73 31.67 0.64 28.64
C GLU A 73 32.53 1.60 29.46
N ALA A 74 33.14 1.12 30.54
CA ALA A 74 34.03 1.89 31.42
C ALA A 74 33.50 3.29 31.84
N GLY A 75 32.19 3.43 32.09
CA GLY A 75 31.55 4.70 32.47
C GLY A 75 31.14 5.60 31.29
N THR A 76 31.42 5.21 30.05
CA THR A 76 30.87 5.85 28.84
C THR A 76 29.55 5.21 28.48
N LEU A 77 28.51 6.03 28.35
CA LEU A 77 27.15 5.62 27.97
C LEU A 77 26.96 5.86 26.48
N THR A 78 26.30 4.94 25.77
CA THR A 78 25.95 5.11 24.35
C THR A 78 24.48 4.78 24.14
N GLY A 79 23.73 5.70 23.54
CA GLY A 79 22.32 5.47 23.20
C GLY A 79 22.17 4.54 22.00
N ASN A 80 21.64 3.33 22.20
CA ASN A 80 21.51 2.34 21.11
C ASN A 80 20.18 2.42 20.38
N ARG A 81 19.10 2.67 21.12
CA ARG A 81 17.75 2.85 20.57
C ARG A 81 16.93 3.72 21.50
N GLU A 82 15.86 4.30 20.96
CA GLU A 82 14.95 5.10 21.75
C GLU A 82 14.32 4.31 22.91
N GLY A 83 14.24 4.93 24.09
CA GLY A 83 13.68 4.31 25.28
C GLY A 83 14.16 4.91 26.61
N LEU A 84 13.81 4.22 27.69
CA LEU A 84 14.26 4.56 29.05
C LEU A 84 15.22 3.47 29.56
N ALA A 85 16.31 3.91 30.18
CA ALA A 85 17.24 3.06 30.92
C ALA A 85 17.66 3.75 32.22
N ALA A 86 18.25 3.00 33.14
CA ALA A 86 18.94 3.54 34.29
C ALA A 86 20.35 2.98 34.33
N VAL A 87 21.32 3.83 34.65
CA VAL A 87 22.70 3.43 34.92
C VAL A 87 22.96 3.42 36.42
N ARG A 88 23.67 2.40 36.89
CA ARG A 88 24.15 2.29 38.27
C ARG A 88 25.66 2.14 38.30
N ALA A 89 26.30 2.91 39.17
CA ALA A 89 27.70 2.73 39.57
C ALA A 89 27.74 2.27 41.03
N SER A 90 28.53 1.24 41.34
CA SER A 90 28.61 0.66 42.68
C SER A 90 30.01 0.19 43.06
N TYR A 91 30.34 0.31 44.34
CA TYR A 91 31.53 -0.26 44.98
C TYR A 91 31.23 -0.59 46.45
N GLY A 92 31.33 -1.87 46.82
CA GLY A 92 30.87 -2.35 48.12
C GLY A 92 29.42 -1.91 48.40
N ASN A 93 29.21 -1.19 49.50
CA ASN A 93 27.90 -0.65 49.89
C ASN A 93 27.57 0.72 49.26
N ALA A 94 28.53 1.38 48.60
CA ALA A 94 28.32 2.67 47.96
C ALA A 94 27.68 2.49 46.57
N ARG A 95 26.61 3.25 46.28
CA ARG A 95 25.90 3.19 45.00
C ARG A 95 25.33 4.53 44.58
N ALA A 96 25.34 4.79 43.27
CA ALA A 96 24.63 5.89 42.63
C ALA A 96 23.81 5.37 41.44
N THR A 97 22.65 5.98 41.17
CA THR A 97 21.80 5.61 40.03
C THR A 97 21.31 6.87 39.31
N CYS A 98 21.30 6.83 37.97
CA CYS A 98 20.79 7.89 37.12
C CYS A 98 19.87 7.29 36.05
N GLY A 99 18.69 7.88 35.85
CA GLY A 99 17.83 7.54 34.72
C GLY A 99 18.29 8.28 33.47
N VAL A 100 18.30 7.59 32.33
CA VAL A 100 18.71 8.11 31.02
C VAL A 100 17.55 7.91 30.05
N VAL A 101 17.17 8.99 29.36
CA VAL A 101 16.23 8.93 28.23
C VAL A 101 17.04 8.94 26.95
N VAL A 102 16.79 7.98 26.06
CA VAL A 102 17.36 8.00 24.71
C VAL A 102 16.24 8.34 23.74
N VAL A 103 16.42 9.34 22.89
CA VAL A 103 15.44 9.76 21.87
C VAL A 103 16.04 9.77 20.47
N ASN A 104 15.20 9.62 19.46
CA ASN A 104 15.64 9.84 18.07
C ASN A 104 15.89 11.34 17.79
N ARG A 105 16.76 11.64 16.82
CA ARG A 105 16.95 13.03 16.34
C ARG A 105 15.77 13.52 15.52
N SER A 106 15.15 12.61 14.78
CA SER A 106 14.01 12.87 13.92
C SER A 106 13.07 11.68 13.88
N ILE A 107 11.79 11.96 13.64
CA ILE A 107 10.75 10.98 13.36
C ILE A 107 9.94 11.46 12.14
N SER A 108 9.35 10.51 11.41
CA SER A 108 8.43 10.78 10.30
C SER A 108 7.12 10.04 10.54
N LEU A 109 5.99 10.70 10.32
CA LEU A 109 4.67 10.09 10.41
C LEU A 109 3.67 10.73 9.44
N GLU A 110 2.62 10.01 9.07
CA GLU A 110 1.55 10.55 8.23
C GLU A 110 0.60 11.45 9.02
N ARG A 111 -0.13 12.33 8.34
CA ARG A 111 -1.20 13.14 8.94
C ARG A 111 -2.25 12.23 9.58
N GLY A 112 -2.61 12.51 10.83
CA GLY A 112 -3.51 11.68 11.65
C GLY A 112 -2.82 10.53 12.38
N ALA A 113 -1.62 10.10 11.94
CA ALA A 113 -0.86 9.08 12.64
C ALA A 113 -0.26 9.63 13.94
N SER A 114 0.17 8.73 14.82
CA SER A 114 0.77 9.07 16.11
C SER A 114 2.05 8.28 16.39
N TYR A 115 2.96 8.89 17.14
CA TYR A 115 4.24 8.33 17.56
C TYR A 115 4.41 8.53 19.08
N SER A 116 4.80 7.48 19.82
CA SER A 116 4.98 7.57 21.27
C SER A 116 6.44 7.74 21.63
N LEU A 117 6.79 8.90 22.17
CA LEU A 117 8.10 9.14 22.77
C LEU A 117 8.25 8.38 24.11
N PRO A 118 9.49 8.14 24.58
CA PRO A 118 9.71 7.53 25.89
C PRO A 118 9.05 8.33 27.00
N TYR A 119 8.17 7.71 27.79
CA TYR A 119 7.37 8.38 28.81
C TYR A 119 7.65 7.90 30.24
N ASN A 120 7.78 8.86 31.15
CA ASN A 120 7.61 8.65 32.58
C ASN A 120 7.11 9.94 33.25
N LYS A 121 6.68 9.86 34.51
CA LYS A 121 6.07 10.99 35.25
C LYS A 121 6.99 12.22 35.43
N LYS A 122 8.29 12.12 35.19
CA LYS A 122 9.25 13.23 35.30
C LYS A 122 9.50 13.93 33.97
N LEU A 123 9.00 13.38 32.86
CA LEU A 123 9.17 13.96 31.53
C LEU A 123 8.02 14.88 31.17
N SER A 124 8.34 15.95 30.47
CA SER A 124 7.36 16.84 29.85
C SER A 124 7.75 17.15 28.40
N TYR A 125 6.77 17.59 27.61
CA TYR A 125 6.91 17.73 26.16
C TYR A 125 6.31 19.04 25.70
N ALA A 126 6.91 19.64 24.67
CA ALA A 126 6.35 20.81 24.01
C ALA A 126 6.58 20.72 22.50
N SER A 127 5.55 21.04 21.72
CA SER A 127 5.70 21.25 20.28
C SER A 127 5.86 22.74 19.96
N ALA A 128 6.82 23.05 19.10
CA ALA A 128 7.05 24.40 18.57
C ALA A 128 5.97 24.83 17.57
N ASP A 129 5.35 23.87 16.84
CA ASP A 129 4.22 24.15 15.95
C ASP A 129 3.17 23.04 16.07
N ARG A 130 2.16 23.30 16.91
CA ARG A 130 1.04 22.39 17.15
C ARG A 130 0.12 22.22 15.95
N LYS A 131 0.17 23.11 14.95
CA LYS A 131 -0.62 23.00 13.72
C LYS A 131 -0.01 22.02 12.73
N VAL A 132 1.29 21.71 12.86
CA VAL A 132 1.99 20.68 12.08
C VAL A 132 2.05 19.38 12.85
N ALA A 133 2.58 19.41 14.09
CA ALA A 133 2.63 18.24 14.96
C ALA A 133 2.27 18.63 16.40
N SER A 134 1.29 17.96 17.00
CA SER A 134 0.93 18.16 18.41
C SER A 134 1.59 17.10 19.28
N VAL A 135 1.76 17.37 20.58
CA VAL A 135 2.28 16.39 21.54
C VAL A 135 1.46 16.45 22.82
N SER A 136 1.05 15.30 23.34
CA SER A 136 0.33 15.18 24.60
C SER A 136 1.26 15.18 25.82
N SER A 137 0.70 15.35 27.02
CA SER A 137 1.44 15.24 28.29
C SER A 137 2.07 13.85 28.51
N ARG A 138 1.61 12.83 27.79
CA ARG A 138 2.16 11.47 27.82
C ARG A 138 3.20 11.20 26.73
N GLY A 139 3.65 12.22 25.99
CA GLY A 139 4.67 12.08 24.95
C GLY A 139 4.16 11.48 23.64
N VAL A 140 2.84 11.36 23.47
CA VAL A 140 2.25 10.95 22.18
C VAL A 140 2.24 12.15 21.24
N VAL A 141 3.04 12.08 20.18
CA VAL A 141 3.10 13.05 19.08
C VAL A 141 2.07 12.65 18.03
N THR A 142 1.24 13.59 17.56
CA THR A 142 0.23 13.35 16.51
C THR A 142 0.45 14.31 15.35
N GLY A 143 0.46 13.78 14.12
CA GLY A 143 0.61 14.57 12.90
C GLY A 143 -0.69 15.29 12.56
N VAL A 144 -0.65 16.62 12.46
CA VAL A 144 -1.85 17.47 12.28
C VAL A 144 -1.95 17.98 10.84
N ARG A 145 -0.85 18.42 10.26
CA ARG A 145 -0.75 18.92 8.89
C ARG A 145 0.61 18.58 8.32
N ALA A 146 0.68 18.31 7.02
CA ALA A 146 1.95 18.10 6.35
C ALA A 146 2.91 19.29 6.57
N GLY A 147 4.19 18.98 6.81
CA GLY A 147 5.23 19.96 7.13
C GLY A 147 6.23 19.44 8.16
N THR A 148 7.09 20.32 8.67
CA THR A 148 8.09 19.98 9.68
C THR A 148 7.90 20.82 10.93
N ALA A 149 7.92 20.16 12.10
CA ALA A 149 7.88 20.80 13.41
C ALA A 149 9.01 20.29 14.31
N LYS A 150 9.25 20.99 15.42
CA LYS A 150 10.19 20.55 16.46
C LYS A 150 9.40 20.20 17.72
N VAL A 151 9.66 19.02 18.28
CA VAL A 151 9.13 18.59 19.57
C VAL A 151 10.28 18.49 20.57
N ALA A 152 10.18 19.24 21.66
CA ALA A 152 11.15 19.22 22.75
C ALA A 152 10.70 18.23 23.83
N VAL A 153 11.65 17.43 24.32
CA VAL A 153 11.51 16.53 25.48
C VAL A 153 12.32 17.11 26.63
N TYR A 154 11.71 17.23 27.80
CA TYR A 154 12.32 17.82 28.99
C TYR A 154 12.40 16.82 30.14
N SER A 155 13.50 16.86 30.89
CA SER A 155 13.68 16.22 32.20
C SER A 155 14.31 17.26 33.13
N GLY A 156 13.46 17.98 33.87
CA GLY A 156 13.89 19.19 34.58
C GLY A 156 14.44 20.24 33.62
N SER A 157 15.68 20.69 33.85
CA SER A 157 16.37 21.69 33.01
C SER A 157 17.02 21.11 31.75
N VAL A 158 17.14 19.77 31.66
CA VAL A 158 17.73 19.10 30.49
C VAL A 158 16.67 18.98 29.40
N ARG A 159 17.03 19.37 28.17
CA ARG A 159 16.15 19.23 27.00
C ARG A 159 16.86 18.62 25.79
N LYS A 160 16.13 17.82 25.01
CA LYS A 160 16.51 17.41 23.65
C LYS A 160 15.37 17.73 22.69
N VAL A 161 15.71 18.08 21.46
CA VAL A 161 14.73 18.47 20.43
C VAL A 161 14.73 17.43 19.33
N ILE A 162 13.53 17.01 18.93
CA ILE A 162 13.27 16.02 17.89
C ILE A 162 12.64 16.75 16.71
N GLN A 163 13.15 16.53 15.51
CA GLN A 163 12.50 17.00 14.29
C GLN A 163 11.38 16.03 13.92
N VAL A 164 10.16 16.54 13.75
CA VAL A 164 8.99 15.77 13.34
C VAL A 164 8.62 16.19 11.94
N THR A 165 8.71 15.26 10.99
CA THR A 165 8.20 15.44 9.64
C THR A 165 6.83 14.78 9.53
N VAL A 166 5.83 15.55 9.12
CA VAL A 166 4.48 15.06 8.85
C VAL A 166 4.27 15.03 7.35
N THR A 167 3.93 13.87 6.80
CA THR A 167 3.58 13.70 5.39
C THR A 167 2.06 13.62 5.24
N GLU A 168 1.53 13.92 4.05
CA GLU A 168 0.16 13.52 3.76
C GLU A 168 0.07 11.98 3.71
N PRO A 169 -1.07 11.39 4.10
CA PRO A 169 -1.29 9.97 3.90
C PRO A 169 -1.18 9.70 2.41
N GLN A 170 -0.39 8.70 2.01
CA GLN A 170 -0.39 8.31 0.61
C GLN A 170 -1.79 7.77 0.28
N ALA A 171 -2.47 8.40 -0.68
CA ALA A 171 -3.74 7.88 -1.16
C ALA A 171 -3.51 6.47 -1.72
N GLN A 172 -4.22 5.48 -1.18
CA GLN A 172 -4.05 4.10 -1.58
C GLN A 172 -4.41 3.96 -3.06
N GLN A 173 -3.39 3.71 -3.87
CA GLN A 173 -3.53 3.47 -5.30
C GLN A 173 -4.22 2.12 -5.51
N SER A 174 -5.21 2.08 -6.40
CA SER A 174 -5.77 0.81 -6.87
C SER A 174 -4.76 0.07 -7.76
N ARG A 175 -5.05 -1.21 -8.04
CA ARG A 175 -4.18 -2.09 -8.86
C ARG A 175 -3.89 -1.54 -10.25
N ALA A 176 -4.76 -0.68 -10.78
CA ALA A 176 -4.55 0.00 -12.06
C ALA A 176 -3.25 0.83 -12.12
N ALA A 177 -2.75 1.32 -10.97
CA ALA A 177 -1.49 2.08 -10.93
C ALA A 177 -0.25 1.24 -11.31
N GLN A 178 -0.35 -0.09 -11.32
CA GLN A 178 0.74 -1.01 -11.64
C GLN A 178 0.71 -1.52 -13.08
N LEU A 179 -0.28 -1.09 -13.88
CA LEU A 179 -0.43 -1.53 -15.26
C LEU A 179 0.42 -0.67 -16.19
N ASP A 180 0.97 -1.25 -17.26
CA ASP A 180 1.87 -0.54 -18.18
C ASP A 180 1.23 0.70 -18.83
N CYS A 181 -0.10 0.69 -19.02
CA CYS A 181 -0.84 1.84 -19.55
C CYS A 181 -1.22 2.89 -18.50
N ALA A 182 -0.86 2.72 -17.22
CA ALA A 182 -1.26 3.62 -16.13
C ALA A 182 -0.75 5.06 -16.27
N ASP A 183 0.33 5.26 -17.04
CA ASP A 183 0.93 6.58 -17.28
C ASP A 183 0.24 7.35 -18.41
N THR A 184 -0.33 6.64 -19.38
CA THR A 184 -0.95 7.24 -20.57
C THR A 184 -2.49 7.21 -20.52
N ALA A 185 -3.08 6.31 -19.74
CA ALA A 185 -4.52 6.21 -19.55
C ALA A 185 -5.00 7.04 -18.35
N THR A 186 -6.26 7.47 -18.41
CA THR A 186 -6.99 8.06 -17.27
C THR A 186 -8.13 7.18 -16.78
N GLN A 187 -8.54 6.20 -17.60
CA GLN A 187 -9.59 5.24 -17.31
C GLN A 187 -9.15 3.84 -17.74
N ILE A 188 -9.28 2.86 -16.84
CA ILE A 188 -8.95 1.46 -17.12
C ILE A 188 -10.09 0.57 -16.65
N VAL A 189 -10.57 -0.29 -17.55
CA VAL A 189 -11.32 -1.50 -17.18
C VAL A 189 -10.31 -2.63 -17.03
N LEU A 190 -10.19 -3.21 -15.84
CA LEU A 190 -9.30 -4.34 -15.58
C LEU A 190 -10.13 -5.62 -15.52
N VAL A 191 -9.78 -6.58 -16.37
CA VAL A 191 -10.41 -7.91 -16.45
C VAL A 191 -9.39 -8.94 -15.99
N GLU A 192 -9.69 -9.60 -14.87
CA GLU A 192 -8.79 -10.57 -14.25
C GLU A 192 -9.45 -11.93 -14.23
N HIS A 193 -8.76 -12.92 -14.80
CA HIS A 193 -9.22 -14.30 -14.73
C HIS A 193 -9.29 -14.75 -13.27
N THR A 194 -10.29 -15.58 -12.97
CA THR A 194 -10.44 -16.14 -11.62
C THR A 194 -10.45 -17.66 -11.66
N SER A 195 -11.39 -18.25 -12.40
CA SER A 195 -11.50 -19.70 -12.56
C SER A 195 -12.42 -20.04 -13.73
N GLY A 196 -12.08 -21.10 -14.47
CA GLY A 196 -12.89 -21.54 -15.61
C GLY A 196 -13.14 -20.40 -16.60
N THR A 197 -14.41 -20.05 -16.78
CA THR A 197 -14.87 -18.97 -17.67
C THR A 197 -15.20 -17.68 -16.94
N LYS A 198 -14.86 -17.54 -15.65
CA LYS A 198 -15.20 -16.39 -14.82
C LYS A 198 -14.03 -15.40 -14.70
N ALA A 199 -14.37 -14.13 -14.62
CA ALA A 199 -13.43 -13.04 -14.36
C ALA A 199 -14.00 -12.03 -13.36
N THR A 200 -13.12 -11.29 -12.69
CA THR A 200 -13.46 -10.03 -12.04
C THR A 200 -13.24 -8.90 -13.04
N VAL A 201 -14.22 -8.01 -13.17
CA VAL A 201 -14.13 -6.82 -14.03
C VAL A 201 -14.27 -5.58 -13.14
N SER A 202 -13.21 -4.79 -13.04
CA SER A 202 -13.14 -3.60 -12.20
C SER A 202 -12.91 -2.34 -13.02
N PHE A 203 -13.46 -1.22 -12.56
CA PHE A 203 -13.41 0.07 -13.23
C PHE A 203 -12.55 1.03 -12.42
N HIS A 204 -11.49 1.55 -13.02
CA HIS A 204 -10.50 2.38 -12.36
C HIS A 204 -10.36 3.73 -13.06
N GLU A 205 -10.24 4.79 -12.27
CA GLU A 205 -10.06 6.15 -12.78
C GLU A 205 -8.91 6.86 -12.06
N LYS A 206 -8.11 7.60 -12.83
CA LYS A 206 -7.00 8.40 -12.32
C LYS A 206 -7.48 9.81 -11.99
N GLN A 207 -7.53 10.14 -10.71
CA GLN A 207 -7.89 11.47 -10.22
C GLN A 207 -6.70 12.06 -9.44
N ASN A 208 -6.21 13.24 -9.84
CA ASN A 208 -5.06 13.91 -9.22
C ASN A 208 -3.81 13.01 -9.08
N GLY A 209 -3.54 12.17 -10.09
CA GLY A 209 -2.42 11.23 -10.07
C GLY A 209 -2.64 9.96 -9.25
N VAL A 210 -3.83 9.78 -8.67
CA VAL A 210 -4.20 8.61 -7.88
C VAL A 210 -5.24 7.78 -8.63
N TRP A 211 -4.93 6.52 -8.88
CA TRP A 211 -5.86 5.54 -9.42
C TRP A 211 -6.77 5.03 -8.32
N THR A 212 -8.08 5.13 -8.51
CA THR A 212 -9.09 4.62 -7.60
C THR A 212 -9.97 3.59 -8.30
N GLU A 213 -10.25 2.46 -7.64
CA GLU A 213 -11.29 1.52 -8.09
C GLU A 213 -12.65 2.11 -7.73
N LEU A 214 -13.49 2.33 -8.73
CA LEU A 214 -14.84 2.89 -8.55
C LEU A 214 -15.84 1.80 -8.17
N HIS A 215 -15.77 0.66 -8.85
CA HIS A 215 -16.57 -0.53 -8.58
C HIS A 215 -16.01 -1.74 -9.33
N SER A 216 -16.47 -2.93 -8.92
CA SER A 216 -16.17 -4.19 -9.58
C SER A 216 -17.41 -5.08 -9.69
N THR A 217 -17.37 -6.01 -10.65
CA THR A 217 -18.44 -6.97 -10.92
C THR A 217 -17.83 -8.29 -11.36
N SER A 218 -18.54 -9.40 -11.11
CA SER A 218 -18.23 -10.65 -11.80
C SER A 218 -18.58 -10.52 -13.29
N GLY A 219 -17.82 -11.21 -14.12
CA GLY A 219 -18.05 -11.35 -15.55
C GLY A 219 -17.65 -12.72 -16.09
N TYR A 220 -17.93 -12.93 -17.37
CA TYR A 220 -17.55 -14.13 -18.09
C TYR A 220 -16.61 -13.81 -19.26
N ILE A 221 -15.68 -14.72 -19.52
CA ILE A 221 -14.73 -14.68 -20.64
C ILE A 221 -15.02 -15.83 -21.63
N GLY A 222 -14.16 -15.97 -22.63
CA GLY A 222 -14.23 -17.03 -23.63
C GLY A 222 -14.35 -18.42 -23.02
N ARG A 223 -15.14 -19.28 -23.65
CA ARG A 223 -15.38 -20.68 -23.22
C ARG A 223 -14.09 -21.49 -23.03
N ASN A 224 -13.02 -21.12 -23.71
CA ASN A 224 -11.71 -21.77 -23.65
C ASN A 224 -10.67 -20.94 -22.86
N GLY A 225 -11.12 -19.97 -22.06
CA GLY A 225 -10.27 -19.14 -21.21
C GLY A 225 -9.65 -17.94 -21.93
N LEU A 226 -8.46 -17.55 -21.48
CA LEU A 226 -7.67 -16.43 -22.00
C LEU A 226 -6.62 -16.89 -23.03
N GLY A 227 -5.99 -15.91 -23.68
CA GLY A 227 -4.84 -16.14 -24.58
C GLY A 227 -5.25 -16.50 -26.01
N LYS A 228 -6.12 -15.67 -26.60
CA LYS A 228 -6.52 -15.78 -28.01
C LYS A 228 -5.32 -15.68 -28.95
N THR A 229 -5.25 -16.59 -29.92
CA THR A 229 -4.19 -16.59 -30.96
C THR A 229 -4.73 -16.74 -32.38
N ARG A 230 -5.98 -17.20 -32.55
CA ARG A 230 -6.61 -17.36 -33.86
C ARG A 230 -8.12 -17.17 -33.80
N GLU A 231 -8.73 -16.90 -34.95
CA GLU A 231 -10.18 -16.86 -35.11
C GLU A 231 -10.84 -18.20 -34.69
N GLY A 232 -12.00 -18.10 -34.04
CA GLY A 232 -12.78 -19.28 -33.63
C GLY A 232 -12.25 -20.10 -32.44
N ASP A 233 -11.08 -19.77 -31.88
CA ASP A 233 -10.48 -20.53 -30.76
C ASP A 233 -11.26 -20.47 -29.44
N GLY A 234 -12.29 -19.62 -29.32
CA GLY A 234 -13.14 -19.53 -28.14
C GLY A 234 -12.47 -18.86 -26.94
N LYS A 235 -11.34 -18.17 -27.14
CA LYS A 235 -10.56 -17.52 -26.09
C LYS A 235 -10.72 -16.02 -26.11
N THR A 236 -10.64 -15.39 -24.94
CA THR A 236 -10.55 -13.93 -24.81
C THR A 236 -9.09 -13.50 -24.95
N PRO A 237 -8.77 -12.46 -25.74
CA PRO A 237 -7.39 -12.00 -25.88
C PRO A 237 -6.85 -11.43 -24.57
N THR A 238 -5.59 -11.70 -24.27
CA THR A 238 -4.85 -11.02 -23.21
C THR A 238 -4.16 -9.77 -23.76
N GLY A 239 -3.90 -8.78 -22.91
CA GLY A 239 -3.21 -7.55 -23.29
C GLY A 239 -4.01 -6.29 -22.97
N THR A 240 -3.54 -5.16 -23.50
CA THR A 240 -4.13 -3.84 -23.32
C THR A 240 -4.72 -3.36 -24.63
N TYR A 241 -6.01 -2.99 -24.63
CA TYR A 241 -6.73 -2.55 -25.81
C TYR A 241 -7.47 -1.24 -25.53
N ASP A 242 -7.75 -0.46 -26.57
CA ASP A 242 -8.69 0.64 -26.49
C ASP A 242 -10.11 0.11 -26.26
N LEU A 243 -10.85 0.73 -25.34
CA LEU A 243 -12.26 0.43 -25.09
C LEU A 243 -13.11 1.57 -25.63
N THR A 244 -13.78 1.33 -26.76
CA THR A 244 -14.34 2.38 -27.60
C THR A 244 -15.71 2.02 -28.16
N THR A 245 -16.26 2.89 -29.01
CA THR A 245 -17.42 2.62 -29.87
C THR A 245 -18.57 2.01 -29.08
N PRO A 246 -19.22 2.77 -28.18
CA PRO A 246 -20.39 2.24 -27.51
C PRO A 246 -21.53 2.06 -28.52
N PHE A 247 -22.16 0.89 -28.50
CA PHE A 247 -23.30 0.59 -29.34
C PHE A 247 -24.31 -0.29 -28.61
N GLY A 248 -25.50 -0.45 -29.16
CA GLY A 248 -26.42 -1.46 -28.65
C GLY A 248 -27.83 -1.39 -29.19
N ILE A 249 -28.58 -2.45 -28.90
CA ILE A 249 -29.97 -2.62 -29.30
C ILE A 249 -30.89 -1.69 -28.53
N LYS A 250 -30.56 -1.31 -27.29
CA LYS A 250 -31.37 -0.37 -26.49
C LYS A 250 -30.99 1.09 -26.75
N SER A 251 -31.79 2.03 -26.25
CA SER A 251 -31.48 3.46 -26.39
C SER A 251 -30.24 3.83 -25.59
N ASP A 252 -29.56 4.90 -26.00
CA ASP A 252 -28.40 5.43 -25.29
C ASP A 252 -28.73 5.66 -23.80
N PRO A 253 -27.98 5.04 -22.86
CA PRO A 253 -28.21 5.25 -21.44
C PRO A 253 -27.61 6.58 -20.93
N GLY A 254 -26.94 7.36 -21.77
CA GLY A 254 -26.21 8.60 -21.43
C GLY A 254 -24.71 8.44 -21.62
N ALA A 255 -24.29 7.97 -22.79
CA ALA A 255 -22.92 7.58 -23.09
C ALA A 255 -21.93 8.74 -23.03
N GLY A 256 -20.70 8.43 -22.59
CA GLY A 256 -19.59 9.39 -22.61
C GLY A 256 -18.89 9.57 -23.94
N LEU A 257 -19.20 8.69 -24.90
CA LEU A 257 -18.74 8.69 -26.28
C LEU A 257 -19.96 8.59 -27.21
N THR A 258 -19.78 8.87 -28.50
CA THR A 258 -20.85 8.73 -29.50
C THR A 258 -21.44 7.32 -29.47
N TYR A 259 -22.72 7.21 -29.13
CA TYR A 259 -23.45 5.95 -29.03
C TYR A 259 -24.13 5.57 -30.34
N THR A 260 -23.84 4.38 -30.85
CA THR A 260 -24.51 3.85 -32.05
C THR A 260 -25.70 2.97 -31.67
N LYS A 261 -26.91 3.46 -31.95
CA LYS A 261 -28.13 2.66 -31.84
C LYS A 261 -28.19 1.63 -32.97
N VAL A 262 -28.21 0.35 -32.60
CA VAL A 262 -28.27 -0.77 -33.55
C VAL A 262 -29.62 -0.80 -34.25
N THR A 263 -29.58 -0.97 -35.57
CA THR A 263 -30.74 -1.23 -36.43
C THR A 263 -30.67 -2.67 -37.00
N SER A 264 -31.73 -3.11 -37.68
CA SER A 264 -31.78 -4.44 -38.33
C SER A 264 -30.81 -4.60 -39.51
N THR A 265 -30.24 -3.51 -40.01
CA THR A 265 -29.32 -3.50 -41.16
C THR A 265 -27.86 -3.48 -40.76
N MET A 266 -27.59 -3.32 -39.46
CA MET A 266 -26.24 -3.24 -38.89
C MET A 266 -25.69 -4.61 -38.51
N TYR A 267 -24.41 -4.80 -38.80
CA TYR A 267 -23.68 -6.02 -38.50
C TYR A 267 -22.21 -5.70 -38.21
N TRP A 268 -21.55 -6.53 -37.42
CA TRP A 268 -20.08 -6.50 -37.33
C TRP A 268 -19.53 -7.51 -38.33
N CYS A 269 -18.62 -7.07 -39.20
CA CYS A 269 -18.12 -7.93 -40.27
C CYS A 269 -17.13 -8.96 -39.71
N GLY A 270 -17.47 -10.24 -39.79
CA GLY A 270 -16.61 -11.35 -39.37
C GLY A 270 -16.00 -12.12 -40.55
N ASP A 271 -16.34 -11.74 -41.78
CA ASP A 271 -15.75 -12.26 -43.00
C ASP A 271 -14.31 -11.74 -43.19
N SER A 272 -13.32 -12.60 -43.01
CA SER A 272 -11.89 -12.27 -43.11
C SER A 272 -11.40 -11.98 -44.53
N SER A 273 -12.23 -12.25 -45.55
CA SER A 273 -11.96 -11.87 -46.94
C SER A 273 -12.51 -10.48 -47.30
N SER A 274 -13.35 -9.91 -46.42
CA SER A 274 -14.00 -8.62 -46.66
C SER A 274 -13.06 -7.45 -46.36
N PRO A 275 -13.08 -6.37 -47.16
CA PRO A 275 -12.36 -5.13 -46.82
C PRO A 275 -12.90 -4.46 -45.54
N TYR A 276 -14.06 -4.89 -45.05
CA TYR A 276 -14.66 -4.40 -43.81
C TYR A 276 -14.38 -5.31 -42.60
N TYR A 277 -13.49 -6.29 -42.71
CA TYR A 277 -13.26 -7.26 -41.64
C TYR A 277 -12.98 -6.59 -40.29
N ASN A 278 -13.68 -7.06 -39.25
CA ASN A 278 -13.69 -6.52 -37.90
C ASN A 278 -14.15 -5.06 -37.76
N GLN A 279 -15.01 -4.58 -38.66
CA GLN A 279 -15.62 -3.25 -38.59
C GLN A 279 -17.14 -3.32 -38.39
N LEU A 280 -17.68 -2.30 -37.72
CA LEU A 280 -19.12 -2.04 -37.67
C LEU A 280 -19.63 -1.56 -39.03
N CYS A 281 -20.58 -2.29 -39.60
CA CYS A 281 -21.13 -2.04 -40.93
C CYS A 281 -22.64 -1.76 -40.86
N ASP A 282 -23.14 -0.98 -41.83
CA ASP A 282 -24.57 -0.84 -42.12
C ASP A 282 -24.79 -1.13 -43.61
N SER A 283 -25.60 -2.15 -43.91
CA SER A 283 -25.86 -2.57 -45.29
C SER A 283 -26.53 -1.50 -46.15
N ARG A 284 -27.16 -0.49 -45.53
CA ARG A 284 -27.73 0.68 -46.23
C ARG A 284 -26.67 1.68 -46.69
N VAL A 285 -25.50 1.65 -46.06
CA VAL A 285 -24.40 2.60 -46.30
C VAL A 285 -23.38 1.98 -47.24
N ASN A 286 -22.94 0.75 -46.97
CA ASN A 286 -21.87 0.10 -47.74
C ASN A 286 -22.38 -0.80 -48.89
N GLY A 287 -23.69 -1.05 -48.97
CA GLY A 287 -24.30 -1.94 -49.98
C GLY A 287 -24.01 -3.44 -49.81
N ARG A 288 -23.17 -3.84 -48.85
CA ARG A 288 -22.85 -5.24 -48.56
C ARG A 288 -23.90 -5.81 -47.61
N LYS A 289 -24.57 -6.89 -48.03
CA LYS A 289 -25.45 -7.66 -47.13
C LYS A 289 -24.60 -8.52 -46.20
N ALA A 290 -25.02 -8.63 -44.94
CA ALA A 290 -24.40 -9.53 -43.99
C ALA A 290 -24.44 -10.99 -44.48
N THR A 291 -23.33 -11.71 -44.32
CA THR A 291 -23.23 -13.15 -44.62
C THR A 291 -23.29 -13.96 -43.33
N SER A 292 -23.18 -15.28 -43.44
CA SER A 292 -23.11 -16.16 -42.26
C SER A 292 -21.84 -15.98 -41.42
N ALA A 293 -20.82 -15.30 -41.97
CA ALA A 293 -19.60 -14.98 -41.23
C ALA A 293 -19.75 -13.71 -40.37
N ASP A 294 -20.80 -12.91 -40.58
CA ASP A 294 -20.99 -11.64 -39.91
C ASP A 294 -21.91 -11.75 -38.68
N GLU A 295 -21.66 -10.92 -37.66
CA GLU A 295 -22.56 -10.80 -36.51
C GLU A 295 -23.64 -9.75 -36.78
N VAL A 296 -24.83 -10.20 -37.20
CA VAL A 296 -26.02 -9.33 -37.31
C VAL A 296 -26.47 -8.90 -35.92
N LEU A 297 -26.09 -7.68 -35.53
CA LEU A 297 -26.11 -7.23 -34.14
C LEU A 297 -27.51 -7.27 -33.50
N SER A 298 -28.56 -6.97 -34.28
CA SER A 298 -29.94 -6.96 -33.79
C SER A 298 -30.47 -8.35 -33.38
N ARG A 299 -29.81 -9.45 -33.78
CA ARG A 299 -30.23 -10.82 -33.45
C ARG A 299 -29.84 -11.24 -32.03
N TYR A 300 -29.01 -10.45 -31.34
CA TYR A 300 -28.46 -10.77 -30.02
C TYR A 300 -29.18 -10.00 -28.90
N ALA A 301 -30.52 -9.92 -28.96
CA ALA A 301 -31.32 -9.26 -27.94
C ALA A 301 -30.99 -9.79 -26.53
N GLY A 302 -30.88 -8.89 -25.55
CA GLY A 302 -30.35 -9.22 -24.22
C GLY A 302 -28.84 -9.06 -24.15
N VAL A 303 -28.10 -9.82 -24.95
CA VAL A 303 -26.62 -9.85 -24.94
C VAL A 303 -26.02 -8.54 -25.46
N TYR A 304 -26.54 -8.02 -26.58
CA TYR A 304 -26.09 -6.77 -27.21
C TYR A 304 -27.02 -5.59 -26.92
N ASN A 305 -27.73 -5.64 -25.78
CA ASN A 305 -28.47 -4.47 -25.30
C ASN A 305 -27.56 -3.23 -25.18
N TYR A 306 -26.34 -3.46 -24.70
CA TYR A 306 -25.27 -2.47 -24.54
C TYR A 306 -23.93 -3.17 -24.75
N CYS A 307 -23.07 -2.58 -25.57
CA CYS A 307 -21.76 -3.08 -25.95
C CYS A 307 -20.73 -1.94 -26.01
N LEU A 308 -19.47 -2.30 -25.81
CA LEU A 308 -18.29 -1.52 -26.17
C LEU A 308 -17.37 -2.40 -27.02
N PHE A 309 -16.76 -1.82 -28.05
CA PHE A 309 -15.74 -2.51 -28.81
C PHE A 309 -14.44 -2.59 -28.00
N ILE A 310 -13.94 -3.81 -27.82
CA ILE A 310 -12.58 -4.04 -27.34
C ILE A 310 -11.73 -3.99 -28.60
N GLY A 311 -10.81 -3.02 -28.70
CA GLY A 311 -9.96 -2.73 -29.87
C GLY A 311 -8.97 -3.85 -30.27
N TYR A 312 -9.27 -5.10 -29.94
CA TYR A 312 -8.57 -6.26 -30.43
C TYR A 312 -8.73 -6.38 -31.94
N ASN A 313 -7.60 -6.54 -32.63
CA ASN A 313 -7.53 -6.66 -34.09
C ASN A 313 -8.24 -5.52 -34.84
N ALA A 314 -8.17 -4.28 -34.32
CA ALA A 314 -8.87 -3.13 -34.90
C ALA A 314 -8.47 -2.85 -36.37
N GLU A 315 -7.24 -3.18 -36.74
CA GLU A 315 -6.74 -3.08 -38.13
C GLU A 315 -7.34 -4.14 -39.07
N GLY A 316 -8.05 -5.13 -38.55
CA GLY A 316 -8.69 -6.18 -39.36
C GLY A 316 -7.67 -7.10 -40.03
N THR A 317 -6.63 -7.55 -39.32
CA THR A 317 -5.70 -8.56 -39.84
C THR A 317 -6.42 -9.92 -39.92
N PRO A 318 -6.57 -10.52 -41.12
CA PRO A 318 -7.30 -11.77 -41.29
C PRO A 318 -6.81 -12.91 -40.40
N GLY A 319 -7.74 -13.70 -39.85
CA GLY A 319 -7.44 -14.91 -39.08
C GLY A 319 -7.06 -14.69 -37.62
N LEU A 320 -6.81 -13.45 -37.16
CA LEU A 320 -6.63 -13.16 -35.73
C LEU A 320 -7.96 -13.20 -34.96
N GLY A 321 -9.09 -12.99 -35.64
CA GLY A 321 -10.42 -12.98 -35.07
C GLY A 321 -11.06 -11.60 -35.05
N SER A 322 -12.38 -11.58 -34.90
CA SER A 322 -13.21 -10.37 -34.95
C SER A 322 -14.26 -10.38 -33.85
N CYS A 323 -15.05 -9.31 -33.76
CA CYS A 323 -16.25 -9.23 -32.91
C CYS A 323 -15.98 -9.45 -31.41
N ILE A 324 -14.86 -8.92 -30.90
CA ILE A 324 -14.53 -8.99 -29.48
C ILE A 324 -15.07 -7.76 -28.77
N PHE A 325 -16.07 -7.96 -27.91
CA PHE A 325 -16.77 -6.88 -27.23
C PHE A 325 -16.74 -7.04 -25.71
N LEU A 326 -16.95 -5.93 -25.01
CA LEU A 326 -17.48 -5.93 -23.65
C LEU A 326 -19.00 -5.75 -23.76
N HIS A 327 -19.78 -6.75 -23.35
CA HIS A 327 -21.24 -6.76 -23.56
C HIS A 327 -22.03 -7.28 -22.34
N CYS A 328 -23.37 -7.28 -22.44
CA CYS A 328 -24.24 -7.75 -21.38
C CYS A 328 -24.19 -9.28 -21.23
N THR A 329 -24.25 -9.80 -20.01
CA THR A 329 -24.44 -11.23 -19.75
C THR A 329 -25.70 -11.77 -20.42
N GLY A 330 -25.57 -12.91 -21.10
CA GLY A 330 -26.70 -13.70 -21.61
C GLY A 330 -27.09 -14.85 -20.69
N SER A 331 -27.76 -15.86 -21.25
CA SER A 331 -28.14 -17.09 -20.54
C SER A 331 -26.97 -18.06 -20.31
N ARG A 332 -25.87 -17.90 -21.06
CA ARG A 332 -24.66 -18.73 -20.95
C ARG A 332 -23.67 -18.13 -19.95
N THR A 333 -22.92 -18.98 -19.28
CA THR A 333 -21.84 -18.62 -18.33
C THR A 333 -20.46 -18.52 -19.00
N TYR A 334 -20.43 -18.20 -20.30
CA TYR A 334 -19.21 -18.04 -21.10
C TYR A 334 -19.53 -17.26 -22.39
N THR A 335 -18.49 -16.77 -23.06
CA THR A 335 -18.57 -16.12 -24.38
C THR A 335 -17.81 -16.93 -25.46
N ALA A 336 -17.81 -16.46 -26.71
CA ALA A 336 -16.94 -17.00 -27.76
C ALA A 336 -15.56 -16.32 -27.81
N GLY A 337 -15.28 -15.35 -26.95
CA GLY A 337 -14.06 -14.54 -26.92
C GLY A 337 -14.26 -13.15 -26.31
N CYS A 338 -15.50 -12.65 -26.26
CA CYS A 338 -15.89 -11.42 -25.57
C CYS A 338 -15.69 -11.46 -24.05
N VAL A 339 -15.88 -10.31 -23.41
CA VAL A 339 -16.09 -10.18 -21.97
C VAL A 339 -17.55 -9.82 -21.72
N ALA A 340 -18.23 -10.53 -20.83
CA ALA A 340 -19.64 -10.29 -20.51
C ALA A 340 -19.82 -9.89 -19.04
N ILE A 341 -20.53 -8.79 -18.78
CA ILE A 341 -20.86 -8.30 -17.43
C ILE A 341 -22.37 -8.00 -17.31
N PRO A 342 -22.95 -7.93 -16.09
CA PRO A 342 -24.38 -7.65 -15.92
C PRO A 342 -24.83 -6.37 -16.62
N GLU A 343 -26.07 -6.34 -17.16
CA GLU A 343 -26.61 -5.18 -17.88
C GLU A 343 -26.51 -3.87 -17.06
N ARG A 344 -26.69 -3.95 -15.73
CA ARG A 344 -26.52 -2.81 -14.82
C ARG A 344 -25.10 -2.22 -14.91
N SER A 345 -24.09 -3.09 -14.84
CA SER A 345 -22.68 -2.70 -14.93
C SER A 345 -22.33 -2.21 -16.33
N MET A 346 -22.90 -2.81 -17.39
CA MET A 346 -22.73 -2.29 -18.77
C MET A 346 -23.27 -0.88 -18.95
N LYS A 347 -24.45 -0.56 -18.40
CA LYS A 347 -24.97 0.82 -18.44
C LYS A 347 -24.05 1.80 -17.71
N GLN A 348 -23.47 1.39 -16.59
CA GLN A 348 -22.48 2.21 -15.88
C GLN A 348 -21.22 2.40 -16.72
N ALA A 349 -20.71 1.34 -17.34
CA ALA A 349 -19.56 1.39 -18.24
C ALA A 349 -19.79 2.39 -19.38
N ILE A 350 -20.91 2.31 -20.10
CA ILE A 350 -21.21 3.20 -21.23
C ILE A 350 -21.28 4.68 -20.81
N LYS A 351 -21.88 4.96 -19.65
CA LYS A 351 -21.95 6.32 -19.08
C LYS A 351 -20.57 6.85 -18.66
N TRP A 352 -19.67 5.96 -18.26
CA TRP A 352 -18.40 6.29 -17.63
C TRP A 352 -17.24 6.41 -18.62
N VAL A 353 -17.17 5.54 -19.63
CA VAL A 353 -16.09 5.52 -20.62
C VAL A 353 -15.96 6.87 -21.34
N ARG A 354 -14.73 7.35 -21.47
CA ARG A 354 -14.31 8.53 -22.25
C ARG A 354 -13.20 8.13 -23.23
N ALA A 355 -12.83 9.07 -24.10
CA ALA A 355 -11.76 8.86 -25.06
C ALA A 355 -10.44 8.50 -24.35
N GLY A 356 -9.73 7.50 -24.87
CA GLY A 356 -8.49 7.00 -24.25
C GLY A 356 -8.68 5.98 -23.13
N CYS A 357 -9.92 5.58 -22.81
CA CYS A 357 -10.16 4.47 -21.89
C CYS A 357 -9.54 3.18 -22.42
N LYS A 358 -8.78 2.49 -21.56
CA LYS A 358 -8.20 1.18 -21.87
C LYS A 358 -8.99 0.06 -21.22
N ILE A 359 -8.92 -1.13 -21.80
CA ILE A 359 -9.27 -2.38 -21.16
C ILE A 359 -8.03 -3.26 -21.09
N VAL A 360 -7.69 -3.74 -19.90
CA VAL A 360 -6.56 -4.64 -19.67
C VAL A 360 -7.09 -6.00 -19.27
N ILE A 361 -6.70 -7.04 -20.02
CA ILE A 361 -7.17 -8.41 -19.82
C ILE A 361 -5.96 -9.28 -19.47
N LYS A 362 -5.97 -9.91 -18.30
CA LYS A 362 -4.86 -10.70 -17.79
C LYS A 362 -5.30 -11.90 -16.94
N GLU A 363 -4.36 -12.82 -16.76
CA GLU A 363 -4.48 -13.96 -15.84
C GLU A 363 -4.53 -13.52 -14.37
#